data_AF-A0A292Z5X5-F1
#
_entry.id   AF-A0A292Z5X5-F1
#
_cell.length_a   1.000
_cell.length_b   1.000
_cell.length_c   1.000
_cell.angle_alpha   90.00
_cell.angle_beta   90.00
_cell.angle_gamma   90.00
#
_symmetry.space_group_name_H-M   'P 1'
#
loop_
_entity.id
_entity.type
_entity.pdbx_description
1 polymer ?
#
loop_
_entity_poly.entity_id
_entity_poly.type
_entity_poly.pdbx_seq_one_letter_code
_entity_poly.pdbx_strand_id
1 'polypeptide(L)'
;MLGVCLLGAAACGADAEPPLPPVTSVPVTTAPTIPPPVTSSGAPATTARPSAGTGTTAARPRPPANRPPATLRPGRSFSTELTFYSAYDNDPPGTRAIAYPGTRHSQAGGTGTFADPLTLATDPREIPVGTVVYVPTLRKYFVMEDDCEQCISDWGGSRTPHIDLYMPNGDDSSVTACQHQLTPAGRVTVELGAPAGRPVSSTPLWSGGRCSAG
;
A
#
# COMPACT_ATOMS: atom_id res chain seq x y z
N MET A 1 -56.01 -10.03 37.72
CA MET A 1 -56.41 -9.79 36.32
C MET A 1 -55.45 -10.55 35.43
N LEU A 2 -55.98 -11.58 34.77
CA LEU A 2 -55.34 -12.35 33.70
C LEU A 2 -55.04 -11.42 32.52
N GLY A 3 -53.88 -11.58 31.91
CA GLY A 3 -53.53 -11.00 30.63
C GLY A 3 -52.75 -12.01 29.81
N VAL A 4 -53.47 -12.89 29.13
CA VAL A 4 -52.97 -13.84 28.13
C VAL A 4 -52.52 -13.05 26.91
N CYS A 5 -51.29 -13.26 26.44
CA CYS A 5 -50.88 -12.85 25.09
C CYS A 5 -50.93 -14.07 24.18
N LEU A 6 -51.96 -14.11 23.33
CA LEU A 6 -52.16 -15.11 22.29
C LEU A 6 -51.21 -14.88 21.10
N LEU A 7 -50.89 -16.01 20.47
CA LEU A 7 -50.14 -16.19 19.23
C LEU A 7 -50.50 -15.18 18.13
N GLY A 8 -49.46 -14.62 17.49
CA GLY A 8 -49.53 -13.98 16.19
C GLY A 8 -48.34 -14.42 15.34
N ALA A 9 -48.54 -15.40 14.46
CA ALA A 9 -47.57 -15.81 13.46
C ALA A 9 -47.43 -14.69 12.42
N ALA A 10 -46.30 -13.99 12.41
CA ALA A 10 -45.92 -13.11 11.30
C ALA A 10 -45.28 -13.97 10.22
N ALA A 11 -45.97 -14.06 9.08
CA ALA A 11 -45.51 -14.74 7.88
C ALA A 11 -44.20 -14.12 7.36
N CYS A 12 -43.29 -14.99 6.96
CA CYS A 12 -42.08 -14.68 6.23
C CYS A 12 -42.48 -14.11 4.86
N GLY A 13 -42.31 -12.80 4.65
CA GLY A 13 -42.31 -12.21 3.32
C GLY A 13 -41.00 -12.59 2.64
N ALA A 14 -41.04 -13.54 1.71
CA ALA A 14 -39.95 -13.76 0.78
C ALA A 14 -40.03 -12.67 -0.30
N ASP A 15 -39.22 -11.64 -0.17
CA ASP A 15 -38.92 -10.74 -1.29
C ASP A 15 -38.24 -11.58 -2.38
N ALA A 16 -38.98 -11.83 -3.46
CA ALA A 16 -38.46 -12.47 -4.64
C ALA A 16 -37.47 -11.52 -5.31
N GLU A 17 -36.18 -11.87 -5.25
CA GLU A 17 -35.12 -11.22 -6.00
C GLU A 17 -35.45 -11.28 -7.52
N PRO A 18 -35.31 -10.17 -8.27
CA PRO A 18 -35.54 -10.20 -9.71
C PRO A 18 -34.53 -11.12 -10.40
N PRO A 19 -34.92 -11.84 -11.47
CA PRO A 19 -34.01 -12.75 -12.17
C PRO A 19 -32.83 -12.00 -12.77
N LEU A 20 -31.62 -12.53 -12.52
CA LEU A 20 -30.38 -12.03 -13.10
C LEU A 20 -30.46 -12.01 -14.63
N PRO A 21 -29.88 -10.99 -15.30
CA PRO A 21 -29.83 -10.95 -16.76
C PRO A 21 -29.00 -12.12 -17.31
N PRO A 22 -29.30 -12.59 -18.53
CA PRO A 22 -28.55 -13.67 -19.16
C PRO A 22 -27.08 -13.25 -19.33
N VAL A 23 -26.17 -14.11 -18.88
CA VAL A 23 -24.73 -13.97 -19.10
C VAL A 23 -24.43 -14.14 -20.59
N THR A 24 -24.20 -13.02 -21.27
CA THR A 24 -23.70 -13.02 -22.65
C THR A 24 -22.24 -13.46 -22.61
N SER A 25 -21.96 -14.69 -23.03
CA SER A 25 -20.60 -15.21 -23.19
C SER A 25 -19.84 -14.40 -24.22
N VAL A 26 -18.87 -13.62 -23.75
CA VAL A 26 -17.90 -12.88 -24.57
C VAL A 26 -17.01 -13.88 -25.32
N PRO A 27 -16.78 -13.72 -26.64
CA PRO A 27 -15.84 -14.59 -27.35
C PRO A 27 -14.43 -14.37 -26.80
N VAL A 28 -13.78 -15.48 -26.44
CA VAL A 28 -12.36 -15.50 -26.05
C VAL A 28 -11.53 -15.12 -27.27
N THR A 29 -11.07 -13.87 -27.30
CA THR A 29 -10.03 -13.42 -28.24
C THR A 29 -8.76 -14.21 -27.95
N THR A 30 -8.26 -14.92 -28.96
CA THR A 30 -7.02 -15.67 -28.94
C THR A 30 -5.85 -14.74 -28.60
N ALA A 31 -5.07 -15.12 -27.58
CA ALA A 31 -3.84 -14.45 -27.19
C ALA A 31 -2.80 -14.50 -28.33
N PRO A 32 -2.00 -13.44 -28.54
CA PRO A 32 -0.93 -13.46 -29.53
C PRO A 32 0.17 -14.44 -29.12
N THR A 33 0.57 -15.31 -30.06
CA THR A 33 1.71 -16.22 -29.95
C THR A 33 3.00 -15.45 -29.67
N ILE A 34 3.60 -15.69 -28.50
CA ILE A 34 4.92 -15.19 -28.13
C ILE A 34 5.99 -15.93 -28.98
N PRO A 35 6.88 -15.21 -29.70
CA PRO A 35 7.99 -15.86 -30.40
C PRO A 35 9.03 -16.43 -29.41
N PRO A 36 9.72 -17.53 -29.75
CA PRO A 36 10.71 -18.15 -28.87
C PRO A 36 11.91 -17.22 -28.61
N PRO A 37 12.60 -17.39 -27.47
CA PRO A 37 13.78 -16.60 -27.16
C PRO A 37 14.93 -16.93 -28.12
N VAL A 38 15.51 -15.88 -28.71
CA VAL A 38 16.75 -15.96 -29.49
C VAL A 38 17.93 -16.29 -28.57
N THR A 39 18.44 -17.51 -28.68
CA THR A 39 19.72 -17.92 -28.08
C THR A 39 20.88 -17.35 -28.89
N SER A 40 21.57 -16.34 -28.37
CA SER A 40 22.88 -15.93 -28.90
C SER A 40 23.98 -16.69 -28.16
N SER A 41 24.53 -17.70 -28.82
CA SER A 41 25.80 -18.33 -28.46
C SER A 41 26.96 -17.63 -29.19
N GLY A 42 28.03 -17.33 -28.45
CA GLY A 42 29.38 -17.32 -29.00
C GLY A 42 30.17 -16.02 -28.88
N ALA A 43 31.10 -15.96 -27.93
CA ALA A 43 32.42 -15.39 -28.16
C ALA A 43 33.47 -16.13 -27.29
N PRO A 44 34.70 -16.34 -27.80
CA PRO A 44 35.63 -17.32 -27.26
C PRO A 44 36.50 -16.77 -26.12
N ALA A 45 36.97 -17.70 -25.28
CA ALA A 45 38.00 -17.47 -24.29
C ALA A 45 39.38 -17.37 -24.94
N THR A 46 40.12 -16.31 -24.63
CA THR A 46 41.58 -16.26 -24.78
C THR A 46 42.21 -15.69 -23.51
N THR A 47 43.08 -16.51 -22.94
CA THR A 47 43.93 -16.28 -21.78
C THR A 47 45.19 -15.50 -22.20
N ALA A 48 45.60 -14.46 -21.46
CA ALA A 48 46.90 -14.38 -20.76
C ALA A 48 47.40 -12.95 -20.40
N ARG A 49 47.85 -12.87 -19.13
CA ARG A 49 48.94 -12.08 -18.48
C ARG A 49 48.78 -10.60 -18.11
N PRO A 50 49.43 -10.18 -16.99
CA PRO A 50 49.19 -8.92 -16.30
C PRO A 50 50.19 -7.83 -16.72
N SER A 51 49.75 -6.57 -16.66
CA SER A 51 50.65 -5.42 -16.65
C SER A 51 50.22 -4.47 -15.54
N ALA A 52 51.16 -4.20 -14.64
CA ALA A 52 51.03 -3.23 -13.57
C ALA A 52 50.87 -1.84 -14.16
N GLY A 53 49.71 -1.24 -13.97
CA GLY A 53 49.42 0.16 -14.27
C GLY A 53 49.22 0.93 -12.97
N THR A 54 50.24 1.69 -12.58
CA THR A 54 50.20 2.66 -11.48
C THR A 54 49.21 3.76 -11.85
N GLY A 55 47.96 3.62 -11.43
CA GLY A 55 46.90 4.62 -11.57
C GLY A 55 46.60 5.26 -10.22
N THR A 56 47.17 6.42 -9.99
CA THR A 56 46.91 7.31 -8.83
C THR A 56 45.42 7.45 -8.57
N THR A 57 44.95 6.95 -7.42
CA THR A 57 43.64 7.24 -6.86
C THR A 57 43.54 8.74 -6.60
N ALA A 58 43.01 9.49 -7.56
CA ALA A 58 42.56 10.86 -7.32
C ALA A 58 41.43 10.79 -6.28
N ALA A 59 41.77 11.16 -5.04
CA ALA A 59 40.83 11.19 -3.93
C ALA A 59 39.62 12.05 -4.31
N ARG A 60 38.42 11.45 -4.24
CA ARG A 60 37.15 12.17 -4.35
C ARG A 60 37.20 13.35 -3.37
N PRO A 61 36.90 14.60 -3.79
CA PRO A 61 36.93 15.74 -2.88
C PRO A 61 36.01 15.47 -1.70
N ARG A 62 36.59 15.48 -0.50
CA ARG A 62 35.83 15.40 0.76
C ARG A 62 34.87 16.59 0.76
N PRO A 63 33.54 16.38 0.88
CA PRO A 63 32.62 17.50 1.01
C PRO A 63 33.04 18.34 2.21
N PRO A 64 33.00 19.68 2.13
CA PRO A 64 33.45 20.55 3.20
C PRO A 64 32.69 20.20 4.48
N ALA A 65 33.43 19.96 5.57
CA ALA A 65 32.92 19.58 6.88
C ALA A 65 32.05 20.66 7.56
N ASN A 66 31.79 21.78 6.87
CA ASN A 66 31.04 22.94 7.35
C ASN A 66 29.72 23.16 6.60
N ARG A 67 29.21 22.19 5.83
CA ARG A 67 27.80 22.29 5.41
C ARG A 67 26.95 22.09 6.65
N PRO A 68 26.13 23.07 7.08
CA PRO A 68 25.12 22.81 8.10
C PRO A 68 24.33 21.56 7.66
N PRO A 69 23.95 20.67 8.59
CA PRO A 69 23.01 19.60 8.26
C PRO A 69 21.88 20.24 7.46
N ALA A 70 21.53 19.69 6.30
CA ALA A 70 20.34 20.13 5.60
C ALA A 70 19.22 20.04 6.65
N THR A 71 18.70 21.20 7.07
CA THR A 71 17.60 21.24 8.03
C THR A 71 16.51 20.40 7.39
N LEU A 72 16.25 19.21 7.96
CA LEU A 72 15.18 18.35 7.51
C LEU A 72 13.93 19.23 7.51
N ARG A 73 13.43 19.56 6.31
CA ARG A 73 12.18 20.33 6.24
C ARG A 73 11.17 19.52 7.05
N PRO A 74 10.52 20.12 8.05
CA PRO A 74 9.47 19.42 8.76
C PRO A 74 8.40 19.05 7.72
N GLY A 75 7.87 17.84 7.82
CA GLY A 75 6.71 17.47 7.03
C GLY A 75 5.52 18.33 7.45
N ARG A 76 4.47 18.32 6.62
CA ARG A 76 3.25 19.09 6.87
C ARG A 76 2.23 18.22 7.58
N SER A 77 1.59 18.75 8.62
CA SER A 77 0.42 18.12 9.22
C SER A 77 -0.73 18.07 8.22
N PHE A 78 -1.44 16.96 8.16
CA PHE A 78 -2.56 16.72 7.26
C PHE A 78 -3.64 15.92 7.99
N SER A 79 -4.88 16.40 7.94
CA SER A 79 -6.03 15.75 8.60
C SER A 79 -6.80 14.93 7.59
N THR A 80 -6.94 13.63 7.81
CA THR A 80 -7.50 12.68 6.85
C THR A 80 -8.26 11.54 7.52
N GLU A 81 -9.22 10.97 6.80
CA GLU A 81 -9.84 9.70 7.14
C GLU A 81 -8.85 8.58 6.85
N LEU A 82 -8.83 7.55 7.70
CA LEU A 82 -7.82 6.49 7.63
C LEU A 82 -8.51 5.15 7.75
N THR A 83 -8.35 4.32 6.72
CA THR A 83 -8.72 2.90 6.72
C THR A 83 -7.49 2.02 6.50
N PHE A 84 -7.72 0.71 6.44
CA PHE A 84 -6.69 -0.27 6.14
C PHE A 84 -7.19 -1.25 5.08
N TYR A 85 -6.27 -1.65 4.20
CA TYR A 85 -6.42 -2.74 3.25
C TYR A 85 -5.27 -3.74 3.42
N SER A 86 -5.34 -4.88 2.76
CA SER A 86 -4.36 -5.97 2.83
C SER A 86 -4.27 -6.67 1.48
N ALA A 87 -3.51 -7.76 1.37
CA ALA A 87 -3.52 -8.53 0.12
C ALA A 87 -4.87 -9.21 -0.12
N TYR A 88 -5.61 -9.56 0.94
CA TYR A 88 -6.91 -10.24 0.85
C TYR A 88 -7.95 -9.43 0.07
N ASP A 89 -8.07 -8.15 0.39
CA ASP A 89 -9.07 -7.20 -0.10
C ASP A 89 -8.48 -6.13 -1.03
N ASN A 90 -7.24 -6.33 -1.49
CA ASN A 90 -6.65 -5.50 -2.54
C ASN A 90 -7.47 -5.57 -3.85
N ASP A 91 -7.24 -4.65 -4.78
CA ASP A 91 -7.76 -4.77 -6.15
C ASP A 91 -6.61 -4.94 -7.16
N PRO A 92 -6.44 -6.13 -7.77
CA PRO A 92 -7.25 -7.35 -7.63
C PRO A 92 -7.05 -8.09 -6.28
N PRO A 93 -8.08 -8.80 -5.77
CA PRO A 93 -8.03 -9.47 -4.48
C PRO A 93 -7.08 -10.67 -4.47
N GLY A 94 -6.48 -10.91 -3.31
CA GLY A 94 -5.43 -11.91 -3.12
C GLY A 94 -4.06 -11.51 -3.69
N THR A 95 -3.91 -10.28 -4.19
CA THR A 95 -2.66 -9.81 -4.79
C THR A 95 -2.00 -8.70 -3.97
N ARG A 96 -0.73 -8.44 -4.27
CA ARG A 96 0.00 -7.26 -3.79
C ARG A 96 0.31 -6.31 -4.96
N ALA A 97 -0.49 -6.35 -6.03
CA ALA A 97 -0.34 -5.39 -7.11
C ALA A 97 -0.55 -3.96 -6.57
N ILE A 98 0.16 -3.01 -7.16
CA ILE A 98 0.02 -1.58 -6.85
C ILE A 98 -0.12 -0.80 -8.15
N ALA A 99 -0.89 0.29 -8.11
CA ALA A 99 -1.11 1.14 -9.28
C ALA A 99 0.19 1.81 -9.80
N TYR A 100 1.14 2.13 -8.90
CA TYR A 100 2.35 2.88 -9.22
C TYR A 100 3.64 2.16 -8.78
N PRO A 101 4.01 1.03 -9.41
CA PRO A 101 5.27 0.36 -9.13
C PRO A 101 6.45 1.26 -9.51
N GLY A 102 7.50 1.25 -8.68
CA GLY A 102 8.63 2.15 -8.84
C GLY A 102 9.94 1.60 -8.28
N THR A 103 10.88 2.50 -8.00
CA THR A 103 12.21 2.14 -7.48
C THR A 103 12.21 1.69 -6.02
N ARG A 104 11.12 1.96 -5.28
CA ARG A 104 10.94 1.54 -3.88
C ARG A 104 10.31 0.16 -3.81
N HIS A 105 9.08 0.02 -4.31
CA HIS A 105 8.39 -1.26 -4.36
C HIS A 105 7.83 -1.56 -5.76
N SER A 106 7.86 -2.85 -6.12
CA SER A 106 7.13 -3.39 -7.28
C SER A 106 5.75 -3.96 -6.91
N GLN A 107 5.46 -4.06 -5.61
CA GLN A 107 4.25 -4.64 -5.02
C GLN A 107 4.00 -3.99 -3.66
N ALA A 108 2.74 -3.97 -3.19
CA ALA A 108 2.37 -3.42 -1.89
C ALA A 108 3.20 -4.09 -0.80
N GLY A 109 3.79 -3.35 0.15
CA GLY A 109 4.70 -3.93 1.11
C GLY A 109 5.38 -2.94 2.02
N GLY A 110 6.58 -3.31 2.49
CA GLY A 110 7.40 -2.54 3.41
C GLY A 110 7.35 -3.00 4.87
N THR A 111 8.28 -2.47 5.67
CA THR A 111 8.38 -2.71 7.12
C THR A 111 7.85 -1.56 7.97
N GLY A 112 7.52 -0.42 7.33
CA GLY A 112 7.01 0.78 8.00
C GLY A 112 8.12 1.70 8.52
N THR A 113 9.36 1.50 8.07
CA THR A 113 10.49 2.39 8.35
C THR A 113 10.59 3.50 7.30
N PHE A 114 11.36 4.56 7.54
CA PHE A 114 11.55 5.59 6.50
C PHE A 114 12.25 5.04 5.24
N ALA A 115 13.17 4.08 5.42
CA ALA A 115 13.92 3.47 4.33
C ALA A 115 13.05 2.48 3.53
N ASP A 116 12.10 1.84 4.21
CA ASP A 116 11.22 0.82 3.68
C ASP A 116 9.79 1.04 4.22
N PRO A 117 9.13 2.13 3.76
CA PRO A 117 7.80 2.52 4.23
C PRO A 117 6.74 1.53 3.79
N LEU A 118 5.63 1.46 4.51
CA LEU A 118 4.48 0.68 4.08
C LEU A 118 3.78 1.32 2.87
N THR A 119 3.13 0.53 2.02
CA THR A 119 2.32 1.10 0.93
C THR A 119 1.08 1.83 1.47
N LEU A 120 0.75 2.96 0.85
CA LEU A 120 -0.46 3.75 1.06
C LEU A 120 -1.20 3.88 -0.27
N ALA A 121 -2.52 3.68 -0.21
CA ALA A 121 -3.45 3.92 -1.29
C ALA A 121 -4.29 5.17 -1.01
N THR A 122 -4.53 5.99 -2.03
CA THR A 122 -5.34 7.22 -1.95
C THR A 122 -5.56 7.74 -3.38
N ASP A 123 -6.34 8.81 -3.55
CA ASP A 123 -6.34 9.54 -4.81
C ASP A 123 -4.97 10.22 -5.10
N PRO A 124 -4.35 10.04 -6.28
CA PRO A 124 -3.08 10.70 -6.63
C PRO A 124 -3.17 12.24 -6.69
N ARG A 125 -4.37 12.80 -6.80
CA ARG A 125 -4.66 14.24 -6.74
C ARG A 125 -4.75 14.74 -5.30
N GLU A 126 -5.01 13.87 -4.33
CA GLU A 126 -4.96 14.17 -2.90
C GLU A 126 -3.50 14.17 -2.40
N ILE A 127 -2.79 13.06 -2.62
CA ILE A 127 -1.39 12.88 -2.23
C ILE A 127 -0.61 12.42 -3.47
N PRO A 128 0.39 13.20 -3.94
CA PRO A 128 1.19 12.79 -5.09
C PRO A 128 1.93 11.47 -4.87
N VAL A 129 1.99 10.64 -5.91
CA VAL A 129 2.74 9.39 -5.95
C VAL A 129 4.18 9.56 -5.45
N GLY A 130 4.63 8.64 -4.61
CA GLY A 130 5.95 8.64 -3.97
C GLY A 130 6.08 9.52 -2.73
N THR A 131 5.02 10.22 -2.33
CA THR A 131 5.02 11.00 -1.08
C THR A 131 5.15 10.07 0.12
N VAL A 132 6.17 10.29 0.95
CA VAL A 132 6.33 9.60 2.22
C VAL A 132 5.45 10.27 3.28
N VAL A 133 4.63 9.46 3.95
CA VAL A 133 3.69 9.88 5.00
C VAL A 133 4.09 9.21 6.32
N TYR A 134 4.17 9.95 7.41
CA TYR A 134 4.32 9.35 8.74
C TYR A 134 2.99 9.41 9.49
N VAL A 135 2.59 8.27 10.07
CA VAL A 135 1.35 8.14 10.83
C VAL A 135 1.72 8.01 12.32
N PRO A 136 1.59 9.09 13.13
CA PRO A 136 2.08 9.11 14.50
C PRO A 136 1.42 8.09 15.42
N THR A 137 0.12 7.83 15.24
CA THR A 137 -0.65 6.85 16.02
C THR A 137 -0.16 5.42 15.79
N LEU A 138 0.44 5.14 14.63
CA LEU A 138 1.00 3.82 14.28
C LEU A 138 2.51 3.74 14.46
N ARG A 139 3.18 4.89 14.61
CA ARG A 139 4.65 5.03 14.60
C ARG A 139 5.26 4.34 13.37
N LYS A 140 4.69 4.58 12.19
CA LYS A 140 5.10 3.97 10.93
C LYS A 140 5.13 4.99 9.81
N TYR A 141 6.05 4.77 8.89
CA TYR A 141 6.10 5.46 7.60
C TYR A 141 5.34 4.67 6.55
N PHE A 142 4.71 5.41 5.67
CA PHE A 142 4.01 4.94 4.50
C PHE A 142 4.46 5.72 3.26
N VAL A 143 4.18 5.21 2.07
CA VAL A 143 4.46 5.86 0.79
C VAL A 143 3.29 5.68 -0.16
N MET A 144 2.85 6.76 -0.80
CA MET A 144 1.77 6.68 -1.78
C MET A 144 2.27 5.94 -3.04
N GLU A 145 1.77 4.73 -3.27
CA GLU A 145 2.15 3.91 -4.42
C GLU A 145 0.97 3.17 -5.05
N ASP A 146 -0.24 3.36 -4.52
CA ASP A 146 -1.40 2.59 -4.93
C ASP A 146 -2.67 3.45 -5.02
N ASP A 147 -3.65 2.97 -5.79
CA ASP A 147 -4.97 3.62 -5.92
C ASP A 147 -5.97 2.99 -4.95
N CYS A 148 -6.94 3.79 -4.52
CA CYS A 148 -8.05 3.35 -3.68
C CYS A 148 -9.35 3.92 -4.27
N GLU A 149 -10.25 3.06 -4.74
CA GLU A 149 -11.49 3.46 -5.42
C GLU A 149 -12.34 4.38 -4.54
N GLN A 150 -12.54 4.02 -3.27
CA GLN A 150 -13.31 4.83 -2.34
C GLN A 150 -12.65 6.19 -2.09
N CYS A 151 -11.33 6.22 -1.93
CA CYS A 151 -10.56 7.45 -1.74
C CYS A 151 -10.65 8.37 -2.96
N ILE A 152 -10.62 7.81 -4.17
CA ILE A 152 -10.78 8.55 -5.44
C ILE A 152 -12.19 9.15 -5.55
N SER A 153 -13.21 8.40 -5.16
CA SER A 153 -14.60 8.86 -5.12
C SER A 153 -14.79 10.01 -4.12
N ASP A 154 -14.28 9.83 -2.89
CA ASP A 154 -14.35 10.82 -1.80
C ASP A 154 -13.64 12.12 -2.17
N TRP A 155 -12.47 12.01 -2.81
CA TRP A 155 -11.72 13.16 -3.29
C TRP A 155 -12.42 13.85 -4.48
N GLY A 156 -12.91 13.08 -5.45
CA GLY A 156 -13.58 13.58 -6.64
C GLY A 156 -14.91 14.28 -6.35
N GLY A 157 -15.68 13.80 -5.38
CA GLY A 157 -16.95 14.38 -4.97
C GLY A 157 -16.79 15.65 -4.14
N SER A 158 -16.23 15.51 -2.94
CA SER A 158 -16.20 16.56 -1.91
C SER A 158 -14.80 17.02 -1.50
N ARG A 159 -13.74 16.47 -2.10
CA ARG A 159 -12.36 16.63 -1.62
C ARG A 159 -12.23 16.18 -0.17
N THR A 160 -12.95 15.11 0.18
CA THR A 160 -12.83 14.46 1.48
C THR A 160 -11.49 13.72 1.49
N PRO A 161 -10.53 14.10 2.37
CA PRO A 161 -9.25 13.43 2.43
C PRO A 161 -9.41 12.03 3.03
N HIS A 162 -8.92 11.02 2.33
CA HIS A 162 -9.06 9.62 2.73
C HIS A 162 -7.85 8.82 2.26
N ILE A 163 -7.10 8.26 3.22
CA ILE A 163 -5.99 7.34 2.95
C ILE A 163 -6.34 5.93 3.40
N ASP A 164 -5.83 4.95 2.66
CA ASP A 164 -5.99 3.54 2.97
C ASP A 164 -4.61 2.89 3.12
N LEU A 165 -4.36 2.27 4.28
CA LEU A 165 -3.02 1.86 4.69
C LEU A 165 -2.81 0.35 4.54
N TYR A 166 -1.75 -0.04 3.82
CA TYR A 166 -1.47 -1.45 3.60
C TYR A 166 -1.08 -2.16 4.91
N MET A 167 -1.78 -3.26 5.20
CA MET A 167 -1.59 -4.15 6.32
C MET A 167 -0.93 -5.46 5.83
N PRO A 168 0.39 -5.65 6.05
CA PRO A 168 1.07 -6.88 5.62
C PRO A 168 0.56 -8.11 6.37
N ASN A 169 0.79 -9.29 5.76
CA ASN A 169 0.45 -10.61 6.29
C ASN A 169 -1.05 -10.93 6.43
N GLY A 170 -1.93 -10.07 5.88
CA GLY A 170 -3.34 -10.37 5.70
C GLY A 170 -3.63 -10.85 4.29
N ASP A 171 -3.70 -12.17 4.10
CA ASP A 171 -3.96 -12.84 2.82
C ASP A 171 -5.30 -13.60 2.81
N ASP A 172 -5.98 -13.66 3.96
CA ASP A 172 -7.33 -14.20 4.10
C ASP A 172 -8.23 -13.25 4.92
N SER A 173 -9.51 -13.61 5.04
CA SER A 173 -10.54 -12.81 5.70
C SER A 173 -10.31 -12.56 7.19
N SER A 174 -9.37 -13.26 7.83
CA SER A 174 -9.07 -13.05 9.25
C SER A 174 -8.51 -11.65 9.55
N VAL A 175 -7.90 -11.00 8.54
CA VAL A 175 -7.36 -9.64 8.67
C VAL A 175 -8.44 -8.56 8.81
N THR A 176 -9.65 -8.81 8.28
CA THR A 176 -10.73 -7.81 8.21
C THR A 176 -11.14 -7.27 9.58
N ALA A 177 -11.16 -8.13 10.60
CA ALA A 177 -11.45 -7.68 11.96
C ALA A 177 -10.38 -6.69 12.48
N CYS A 178 -9.11 -6.88 12.11
CA CYS A 178 -8.05 -5.96 12.51
C CYS A 178 -8.11 -4.63 11.75
N GLN A 179 -8.39 -4.67 10.45
CA GLN A 179 -8.58 -3.46 9.65
C GLN A 179 -9.66 -2.58 10.28
N HIS A 180 -10.83 -3.13 10.56
CA HIS A 180 -11.90 -2.40 11.24
C HIS A 180 -11.53 -1.94 12.65
N GLN A 181 -10.80 -2.76 13.42
CA GLN A 181 -10.39 -2.40 14.78
C GLN A 181 -9.42 -1.20 14.80
N LEU A 182 -8.53 -1.10 13.82
CA LEU A 182 -7.54 -0.02 13.76
C LEU A 182 -8.06 1.23 13.06
N THR A 183 -9.10 1.13 12.23
CA THR A 183 -9.79 2.27 11.60
C THR A 183 -10.37 3.21 12.68
N PRO A 184 -9.86 4.45 12.79
CA PRO A 184 -10.37 5.41 13.77
C PRO A 184 -11.78 5.89 13.38
N ALA A 185 -12.63 6.19 14.38
CA ALA A 185 -13.98 6.69 14.14
C ALA A 185 -14.06 8.11 13.52
N GLY A 186 -12.92 8.79 13.35
CA GLY A 186 -12.85 10.13 12.79
C GLY A 186 -11.46 10.42 12.24
N ARG A 187 -11.26 11.64 11.77
CA ARG A 187 -10.00 12.04 11.13
C ARG A 187 -8.82 12.00 12.09
N VAL A 188 -7.68 11.59 11.56
CA VAL A 188 -6.39 11.61 12.24
C VAL A 188 -5.47 12.63 11.60
N THR A 189 -4.48 13.10 12.36
CA THR A 189 -3.40 13.92 11.82
C THR A 189 -2.21 13.03 11.44
N VAL A 190 -1.82 13.08 10.18
CA VAL A 190 -0.59 12.48 9.63
C VAL A 190 0.39 13.55 9.21
N GLU A 191 1.62 13.16 8.90
CA GLU A 191 2.66 14.06 8.41
C GLU A 191 3.04 13.72 6.96
N LEU A 192 2.68 14.58 6.01
CA LEU A 192 3.07 14.41 4.60
C LEU A 192 4.48 14.94 4.35
N GLY A 193 5.24 14.25 3.50
CA GLY A 193 6.64 14.57 3.24
C GLY A 193 7.50 14.43 4.49
N ALA A 194 7.17 13.48 5.37
CA ALA A 194 7.82 13.31 6.65
C ALA A 194 9.32 13.00 6.45
N PRO A 195 10.24 13.74 7.09
CA PRO A 195 11.66 13.41 7.07
C PRO A 195 11.94 12.12 7.85
N ALA A 196 13.12 11.54 7.64
CA ALA A 196 13.63 10.46 8.48
C ALA A 196 13.75 10.89 9.96
N GLY A 197 13.82 9.91 10.87
CA GLY A 197 14.10 10.13 12.29
C GLY A 197 12.88 10.23 13.20
N ARG A 198 11.67 9.95 12.70
CA ARG A 198 10.51 9.72 13.58
C ARG A 198 10.66 8.40 14.33
N PRO A 199 10.11 8.26 15.55
CA PRO A 199 10.08 6.98 16.25
C PRO A 199 9.35 5.92 15.41
N VAL A 200 9.93 4.74 15.24
CA VAL A 200 9.30 3.65 14.49
C VAL A 200 8.95 2.49 15.43
N SER A 201 7.76 1.92 15.28
CA SER A 201 7.43 0.60 15.86
C SER A 201 7.72 -0.51 14.86
N SER A 202 8.46 -1.52 15.31
CA SER A 202 8.71 -2.76 14.57
C SER A 202 7.58 -3.79 14.71
N THR A 203 6.58 -3.54 15.56
CA THR A 203 5.43 -4.45 15.73
C THR A 203 4.63 -4.48 14.43
N PRO A 204 4.36 -5.67 13.85
CA PRO A 204 3.46 -5.78 12.69
C PRO A 204 2.06 -5.28 13.02
N LEU A 205 1.38 -4.67 12.04
CA LEU A 205 -0.03 -4.31 12.20
C LEU A 205 -0.91 -5.55 12.36
N TRP A 206 -0.54 -6.60 11.63
CA TRP A 206 -1.16 -7.91 11.68
C TRP A 206 -0.13 -9.03 11.60
N SER A 207 -0.32 -10.06 12.42
CA SER A 207 0.49 -11.28 12.39
C SER A 207 -0.26 -12.46 13.00
N GLY A 208 -0.66 -13.44 12.18
CA GLY A 208 -1.20 -14.72 12.64
C GLY A 208 -2.38 -14.60 13.60
N GLY A 209 -3.39 -13.80 13.23
CA GLY A 209 -4.58 -13.58 14.06
C GLY A 209 -4.45 -12.46 15.09
N ARG A 210 -3.29 -11.80 15.20
CA ARG A 210 -3.05 -10.74 16.19
C ARG A 210 -3.01 -9.37 15.53
N CYS A 211 -3.83 -8.47 16.06
CA CYS A 211 -3.91 -7.07 15.66
C CYS A 211 -3.11 -6.17 16.61
N SER A 212 -2.37 -5.20 16.08
CA SER A 212 -1.64 -4.20 16.88
C SER A 212 -1.51 -2.87 16.12
N ALA A 213 -1.63 -1.75 16.82
CA ALA A 213 -1.37 -0.43 16.26
C ALA A 213 0.13 -0.07 16.18
N GLY A 214 1.04 -0.94 16.63
CA GLY A 214 2.46 -0.61 16.77
C GLY A 214 2.92 -0.60 18.22
#